data_AF-A0A5K7TU14-F1
#
_entry.id   AF-A0A5K7TU14-F1
#
_cell.length_a   1.000
_cell.length_b   1.000
_cell.length_c   1.000
_cell.angle_alpha   90.00
_cell.angle_beta   90.00
_cell.angle_gamma   90.00
#
_symmetry.space_group_name_H-M   'P 1'
#
loop_
_entity.id
_entity.type
_entity.pdbx_description
1 polymer ?
#
loop_
_entity_poly.entity_id
_entity_poly.type
_entity_poly.pdbx_seq_one_letter_code
_entity_poly.pdbx_strand_id
1 'polypeptide(L)'
;MKRWLAAAVLGMSLAGVAKAAIDTYQFRDDAERERYQQLTKELRCPKCQNQDIADSNAPIAADLRREIFRMLGEGKSNQQIVDFMVDRYGDFVRYKPALSGRTWLLWFGPGILLAGGFLVLAVIVRRRRGPVTQGAEHLSAEERERLAKLLEKEQTHD
;
A
#
# COMPACT_ATOMS: atom_id res chain seq x y z
N MET A 1 23.86 -54.23 2.63
CA MET A 1 22.39 -54.30 2.72
C MET A 1 21.79 -53.40 3.81
N LYS A 2 22.24 -53.48 5.07
CA LYS A 2 21.65 -52.71 6.20
C LYS A 2 21.69 -51.17 6.05
N ARG A 3 22.73 -50.62 5.41
CA ARG A 3 22.87 -49.18 5.13
C ARG A 3 21.91 -48.66 4.06
N TRP A 4 21.55 -49.51 3.11
CA TRP A 4 20.60 -49.19 2.04
C TRP A 4 19.16 -49.23 2.56
N LEU A 5 18.86 -50.18 3.44
CA LEU A 5 17.58 -50.23 4.17
C LEU A 5 17.41 -49.00 5.07
N ALA A 6 18.45 -48.58 5.79
CA ALA A 6 18.40 -47.37 6.61
C ALA A 6 18.19 -46.09 5.77
N ALA A 7 18.85 -45.98 4.62
CA ALA A 7 18.65 -44.85 3.70
C ALA A 7 17.25 -44.82 3.09
N ALA A 8 16.69 -45.99 2.74
CA ALA A 8 15.33 -46.10 2.22
C ALA A 8 14.27 -45.72 3.27
N VAL A 9 14.43 -46.19 4.52
CA VAL A 9 13.53 -45.81 5.62
C VAL A 9 13.63 -44.31 5.92
N LEU A 10 14.84 -43.74 5.94
CA LEU A 10 15.03 -42.31 6.16
C LEU A 10 14.41 -41.49 5.02
N GLY A 11 14.63 -41.88 3.76
CA GLY A 11 14.01 -41.24 2.59
C GLY A 11 12.47 -41.29 2.62
N MET A 12 11.90 -42.43 3.04
CA MET A 12 10.45 -42.59 3.18
C MET A 12 9.86 -41.71 4.29
N SER A 13 10.60 -41.48 5.38
CA SER A 13 10.17 -40.60 6.47
C SER A 13 10.20 -39.11 6.14
N LEU A 14 10.95 -38.71 5.10
CA LEU A 14 10.98 -37.33 4.57
C LEU A 14 9.87 -37.05 3.55
N ALA A 15 9.16 -38.07 3.07
CA ALA A 15 8.00 -37.92 2.21
C ALA A 15 6.77 -37.50 3.03
N GLY A 16 6.72 -36.23 3.43
CA GLY A 16 5.53 -35.66 4.09
C GLY A 16 4.31 -35.71 3.16
N VAL A 17 3.18 -36.22 3.66
CA VAL A 17 1.92 -36.18 2.93
C VAL A 17 1.38 -34.75 2.98
N ALA A 18 1.52 -34.01 1.88
CA ALA A 18 0.86 -32.72 1.72
C ALA A 18 -0.65 -32.93 1.55
N LYS A 19 -1.43 -32.75 2.61
CA LYS A 19 -2.89 -32.68 2.51
C LYS A 19 -3.30 -31.26 2.15
N ALA A 20 -3.49 -31.01 0.85
CA ALA A 20 -4.20 -29.82 0.41
C ALA A 20 -5.70 -30.06 0.61
N ALA A 21 -6.33 -29.29 1.50
CA ALA A 21 -7.78 -29.27 1.64
C ALA A 21 -8.35 -28.42 0.49
N ILE A 22 -8.50 -29.02 -0.68
CA ILE A 22 -9.15 -28.37 -1.83
C ILE A 22 -10.65 -28.54 -1.65
N ASP A 23 -11.33 -27.45 -1.27
CA ASP A 23 -12.79 -27.43 -1.24
C ASP A 23 -13.32 -27.45 -2.68
N THR A 24 -14.00 -28.53 -3.07
CA THR A 24 -14.56 -28.72 -4.42
C THR A 24 -15.98 -28.17 -4.50
N TYR A 25 -16.10 -26.86 -4.70
CA TYR A 25 -17.39 -26.19 -4.91
C TYR A 25 -17.87 -26.29 -6.36
N GLN A 26 -19.18 -26.48 -6.54
CA GLN A 26 -19.86 -26.44 -7.83
C GLN A 26 -20.50 -25.06 -8.01
N PHE A 27 -20.01 -24.28 -8.96
CA PHE A 27 -20.50 -22.93 -9.25
C PHE A 27 -21.50 -22.95 -10.40
N ARG A 28 -22.45 -22.02 -10.40
CA ARG A 28 -23.44 -21.92 -11.49
C ARG A 28 -22.81 -21.59 -12.84
N ASP A 29 -21.82 -20.70 -12.83
CA ASP A 29 -21.12 -20.20 -14.00
C ASP A 29 -19.68 -19.78 -13.64
N ASP A 30 -18.89 -19.44 -14.65
CA ASP A 30 -17.49 -19.04 -14.46
C ASP A 30 -17.38 -17.69 -13.73
N ALA A 31 -18.35 -16.79 -13.89
CA ALA A 31 -18.36 -15.51 -13.21
C ALA A 31 -18.55 -15.66 -11.70
N GLU A 32 -19.41 -16.58 -11.25
CA GLU A 32 -19.58 -16.90 -9.84
C GLU A 32 -18.32 -17.52 -9.23
N ARG A 33 -17.63 -18.38 -9.99
CA ARG A 33 -16.33 -18.94 -9.60
C ARG A 33 -15.27 -17.84 -9.44
N GLU A 34 -15.18 -16.92 -10.39
CA GLU A 34 -14.24 -15.79 -10.31
C GLU A 34 -14.53 -14.90 -9.10
N ARG A 35 -15.81 -14.59 -8.84
CA ARG A 35 -16.23 -13.83 -7.67
C ARG A 35 -15.83 -14.53 -6.36
N TYR A 36 -16.03 -15.84 -6.29
CA TYR A 36 -15.59 -16.64 -5.14
C TYR A 36 -14.08 -16.56 -4.94
N GLN A 37 -13.29 -16.75 -6.00
CA GLN A 37 -11.83 -16.67 -5.94
C GLN A 37 -11.34 -15.28 -5.53
N GLN A 38 -11.98 -14.21 -6.03
CA GLN A 38 -11.68 -12.84 -5.64
C GLN A 38 -11.94 -12.63 -4.15
N LEU A 39 -13.15 -12.97 -3.68
CA LEU A 39 -13.55 -12.77 -2.28
C LEU A 39 -12.65 -13.53 -1.30
N THR A 40 -12.29 -14.77 -1.65
CA THR A 40 -11.44 -15.61 -0.80
C THR A 40 -9.99 -15.16 -0.73
N LYS A 41 -9.48 -14.44 -1.74
CA LYS A 41 -8.16 -13.81 -1.72
C LYS A 41 -8.15 -12.43 -1.05
N GLU A 42 -9.25 -11.69 -1.12
CA GLU A 42 -9.36 -10.36 -0.52
C GLU A 42 -9.63 -10.40 0.99
N LEU A 43 -10.09 -11.55 1.50
CA LEU A 43 -10.39 -11.76 2.91
C LEU A 43 -9.29 -12.57 3.61
N ARG A 44 -8.88 -12.12 4.79
CA ARG A 44 -7.89 -12.72 5.68
C ARG A 44 -8.54 -13.66 6.68
N CYS A 45 -7.83 -14.73 7.04
CA CYS A 45 -8.20 -15.56 8.17
C CYS A 45 -7.91 -14.82 9.49
N PRO A 46 -8.93 -14.48 10.32
CA PRO A 46 -8.75 -13.67 11.53
C PRO A 46 -8.03 -14.39 12.67
N LYS A 47 -7.79 -15.69 12.54
CA LYS A 47 -7.09 -16.52 13.54
C LYS A 47 -5.75 -17.06 13.03
N CYS A 48 -5.39 -16.75 11.78
CA CYS A 48 -4.17 -17.22 11.16
C CYS A 48 -3.12 -16.12 11.10
N GLN A 49 -1.86 -16.49 10.87
CA GLN A 49 -0.77 -15.53 10.72
C GLN A 49 -0.79 -14.88 9.34
N ASN A 50 -1.53 -13.77 9.19
CA ASN A 50 -1.57 -12.93 7.99
C ASN A 50 -1.71 -13.71 6.66
N GLN A 51 -2.65 -14.65 6.64
CA GLN A 51 -2.98 -15.48 5.48
C GLN A 51 -4.38 -15.13 4.98
N ASP A 52 -4.58 -15.16 3.66
CA ASP A 52 -5.92 -15.13 3.11
C ASP A 52 -6.68 -16.43 3.40
N ILE A 53 -8.00 -16.38 3.24
CA ILE A 53 -8.85 -17.55 3.48
C ILE A 53 -8.82 -18.53 2.31
N ALA A 54 -8.27 -18.18 1.13
CA ALA A 54 -8.13 -19.14 0.03
C ALA A 54 -7.03 -20.16 0.34
N ASP A 55 -5.89 -19.71 0.87
CA ASP A 55 -4.70 -20.52 1.09
C ASP A 55 -4.62 -21.13 2.51
N SER A 56 -5.46 -20.65 3.44
CA SER A 56 -5.44 -21.13 4.81
C SER A 56 -6.17 -22.47 5.01
N ASN A 57 -5.49 -23.44 5.62
CA ASN A 57 -6.06 -24.73 6.03
C ASN A 57 -6.70 -24.71 7.43
N ALA A 58 -6.87 -23.53 8.05
CA ALA A 58 -7.50 -23.45 9.36
C ALA A 58 -9.00 -23.78 9.29
N PRO A 59 -9.60 -24.43 10.31
CA PRO A 59 -11.04 -24.74 10.33
C PRO A 59 -11.91 -23.50 10.12
N ILE A 60 -11.53 -22.37 10.71
CA ILE A 60 -12.25 -21.10 10.53
C ILE A 60 -12.20 -20.59 9.08
N ALA A 61 -11.11 -20.82 8.35
CA ALA A 61 -11.01 -20.40 6.96
C ALA A 61 -11.95 -21.24 6.08
N ALA A 62 -12.04 -22.55 6.35
CA ALA A 62 -12.99 -23.43 5.68
C ALA A 62 -14.45 -23.01 5.94
N ASP A 63 -14.78 -22.62 7.17
CA ASP A 63 -16.12 -22.12 7.52
C ASP A 63 -16.44 -20.80 6.79
N LEU A 64 -15.49 -19.87 6.72
CA LEU A 64 -15.64 -18.62 5.97
C LEU A 64 -15.83 -18.86 4.47
N ARG A 65 -15.05 -19.76 3.87
CA ARG A 65 -15.19 -20.16 2.46
C ARG A 65 -16.56 -20.75 2.17
N ARG A 66 -17.05 -21.63 3.05
CA ARG A 66 -18.38 -22.23 2.93
C ARG A 66 -19.48 -21.18 2.99
N GLU A 67 -19.33 -20.21 3.88
CA GLU A 67 -20.28 -19.12 4.04
C GLU A 67 -20.31 -18.18 2.83
N ILE A 68 -19.15 -17.84 2.27
CA ILE A 68 -19.06 -17.08 1.01
C ILE A 68 -19.76 -17.83 -0.12
N PHE A 69 -19.47 -19.13 -0.26
CA PHE A 69 -20.11 -19.95 -1.28
C PHE A 69 -21.64 -19.97 -1.15
N ARG A 70 -22.16 -20.14 0.07
CA ARG A 70 -23.60 -20.07 0.36
C ARG A 70 -24.21 -18.73 -0.07
N MET A 71 -23.59 -17.62 0.32
CA MET A 71 -24.10 -16.28 -0.01
C MET A 71 -24.03 -15.94 -1.51
N LEU A 72 -23.03 -16.47 -2.22
CA LEU A 72 -22.98 -16.36 -3.68
C LEU A 72 -24.15 -17.09 -4.34
N GLY A 73 -24.47 -18.31 -3.89
CA GLY A 73 -25.63 -19.07 -4.35
C GLY A 73 -26.97 -18.37 -4.05
N GLU A 74 -27.02 -17.55 -2.99
CA GLU A 74 -28.15 -16.68 -2.66
C GLU A 74 -28.23 -15.40 -3.51
N GLY A 75 -27.30 -15.19 -4.44
CA GLY A 75 -27.26 -14.01 -5.30
C GLY A 75 -26.82 -12.73 -4.60
N LYS A 76 -26.16 -12.82 -3.43
CA LYS A 76 -25.63 -11.64 -2.74
C LYS A 76 -24.49 -11.00 -3.55
N SER A 77 -24.40 -9.68 -3.50
CA SER A 77 -23.28 -8.93 -4.09
C SER A 77 -21.98 -9.11 -3.28
N ASN A 78 -20.83 -8.85 -3.90
CA ASN A 78 -19.53 -8.93 -3.22
C ASN A 78 -19.48 -8.02 -1.99
N GLN A 79 -20.01 -6.80 -2.10
CA GLN A 79 -20.03 -5.84 -0.99
C GLN A 79 -20.87 -6.37 0.19
N GLN A 80 -22.05 -6.93 -0.07
CA GLN A 80 -22.89 -7.52 0.98
C GLN A 80 -22.21 -8.70 1.68
N ILE A 81 -21.48 -9.53 0.93
CA ILE A 81 -20.71 -10.65 1.49
C ILE A 81 -19.60 -10.10 2.39
N VAL A 82 -18.82 -9.13 1.91
CA VAL A 82 -17.72 -8.53 2.65
C VAL A 82 -18.20 -7.78 3.90
N ASP A 83 -19.34 -7.10 3.82
CA ASP A 83 -19.96 -6.41 4.96
C ASP A 83 -20.45 -7.41 6.01
N PHE A 84 -21.09 -8.51 5.60
CA PHE A 84 -21.47 -9.59 6.51
C PHE A 84 -20.26 -10.20 7.23
N MET A 85 -19.18 -10.44 6.49
CA MET A 85 -17.94 -10.97 7.08
C MET A 85 -17.35 -9.99 8.09
N VAL A 86 -17.36 -8.69 7.82
CA VAL A 86 -16.87 -7.68 8.77
C VAL A 86 -17.78 -7.53 9.98
N ASP A 87 -19.09 -7.55 9.80
CA ASP A 87 -20.05 -7.45 10.91
C ASP A 87 -19.84 -8.60 11.91
N ARG A 88 -19.60 -9.82 11.41
CA ARG A 88 -19.47 -11.01 12.23
C ARG A 88 -18.06 -11.29 12.76
N TYR A 89 -17.03 -10.94 11.99
CA TYR A 89 -15.64 -11.31 12.29
C TYR A 89 -14.70 -10.10 12.47
N GLY A 90 -15.21 -8.87 12.29
CA GLY A 90 -14.51 -7.62 12.46
C GLY A 90 -13.73 -7.15 11.23
N ASP A 91 -13.25 -5.90 11.28
CA ASP A 91 -12.48 -5.26 10.20
C ASP A 91 -11.20 -6.02 9.81
N PHE A 92 -10.65 -6.82 10.72
CA PHE A 92 -9.40 -7.58 10.50
C PHE A 92 -9.52 -8.67 9.43
N VAL A 93 -10.73 -9.05 9.05
CA VAL A 93 -10.95 -9.98 7.94
C VAL A 93 -10.67 -9.32 6.59
N ARG A 94 -10.68 -7.99 6.47
CA ARG A 94 -10.31 -7.36 5.19
C ARG A 94 -8.80 -7.30 5.05
N TYR A 95 -8.26 -7.71 3.89
CA TYR A 95 -6.83 -7.53 3.59
C TYR A 95 -6.47 -6.05 3.46
N LYS A 96 -7.41 -5.25 2.93
CA LYS A 96 -7.31 -3.80 2.79
C LYS A 96 -8.33 -3.12 3.69
N PRO A 97 -7.92 -2.26 4.63
CA PRO A 97 -8.86 -1.55 5.49
C PRO A 97 -9.76 -0.67 4.63
N ALA A 98 -11.08 -0.65 4.88
CA ALA A 98 -11.95 0.28 4.15
C ALA A 98 -11.58 1.73 4.47
N LEU A 99 -11.85 2.63 3.51
CA LEU A 99 -11.75 4.06 3.77
C LEU A 99 -12.88 4.47 4.73
N SER A 100 -12.50 4.81 5.95
CA SER A 100 -13.42 5.23 7.01
C SER A 100 -12.78 6.38 7.79
N GLY A 101 -13.54 7.02 8.67
CA GLY A 101 -13.00 8.09 9.53
C GLY A 101 -11.77 7.64 10.33
N ARG A 102 -11.72 6.36 10.73
CA ARG A 102 -10.59 5.80 11.50
C ARG A 102 -9.34 5.56 10.63
N THR A 103 -9.53 5.20 9.37
CA THR A 103 -8.43 4.83 8.47
C THR A 103 -8.02 5.97 7.54
N TRP A 104 -8.79 7.06 7.48
CA TRP A 104 -8.56 8.24 6.64
C TRP A 104 -7.10 8.71 6.68
N LEU A 105 -6.49 8.77 7.86
CA LEU A 105 -5.12 9.23 8.04
C LEU A 105 -4.11 8.31 7.33
N LEU A 106 -4.38 7.00 7.25
CA LEU A 106 -3.53 6.06 6.52
C LEU A 106 -3.58 6.29 5.01
N TRP A 107 -4.74 6.71 4.49
CA TRP A 107 -4.95 6.93 3.06
C TRP A 107 -4.44 8.29 2.59
N PHE A 108 -4.68 9.35 3.37
CA PHE A 108 -4.36 10.73 2.98
C PHE A 108 -3.12 11.31 3.67
N GLY A 109 -2.68 10.71 4.78
CA GLY A 109 -1.50 11.16 5.54
C GLY A 109 -0.25 11.34 4.70
N PRO A 110 0.16 10.36 3.87
CA PRO A 110 1.32 10.52 2.98
C PRO A 110 1.19 11.72 2.03
N GLY A 111 0.00 11.94 1.45
CA GLY A 111 -0.26 13.06 0.55
C GLY A 111 -0.21 14.41 1.26
N ILE A 112 -0.79 14.50 2.45
CA ILE A 112 -0.77 15.71 3.29
C ILE A 112 0.67 16.07 3.70
N LEU A 113 1.47 15.08 4.10
CA LEU A 113 2.87 15.29 4.47
C LEU A 113 3.69 15.80 3.28
N LEU A 114 3.52 15.20 2.10
CA LEU A 114 4.19 15.66 0.89
C LEU A 114 3.79 17.09 0.52
N ALA A 115 2.48 17.38 0.51
CA ALA A 115 1.98 18.72 0.21
C ALA A 115 2.50 19.77 1.22
N GLY A 116 2.51 19.43 2.51
CA GLY A 116 3.10 20.27 3.56
C GLY A 116 4.59 20.51 3.34
N GLY A 117 5.35 19.47 2.98
CA GLY A 117 6.78 19.58 2.66
C GLY A 117 7.03 20.51 1.46
N PHE A 118 6.28 20.34 0.37
CA PHE A 118 6.38 21.23 -0.80
C PHE A 118 6.02 22.68 -0.44
N LEU A 119 4.99 22.90 0.37
CA LEU A 119 4.60 24.23 0.82
C LEU A 119 5.73 24.90 1.61
N VAL A 120 6.33 24.19 2.57
CA VAL A 120 7.46 24.68 3.36
C VAL A 120 8.65 25.03 2.46
N LEU A 121 9.02 24.14 1.54
CA LEU A 121 10.09 24.40 0.57
C LEU A 121 9.79 25.63 -0.30
N ALA A 122 8.57 25.77 -0.82
CA ALA A 122 8.16 26.91 -1.63
C ALA A 122 8.24 28.23 -0.85
N VAL A 123 7.86 28.23 0.44
CA VAL A 123 7.99 29.40 1.32
C VAL A 123 9.46 29.75 1.55
N ILE A 124 10.32 28.76 1.83
CA ILE A 124 11.76 28.97 2.02
C ILE A 124 12.40 29.54 0.75
N VAL A 125 12.11 28.97 -0.42
CA VAL A 125 12.65 29.44 -1.71
C VAL A 125 12.15 30.84 -2.03
N ARG A 126 10.86 31.15 -1.83
CA ARG A 126 10.33 32.51 -2.03
C ARG A 126 10.98 33.53 -1.10
N ARG A 127 11.18 33.19 0.18
CA ARG A 127 11.86 34.07 1.14
C ARG A 127 13.34 34.29 0.82
N ARG A 128 14.04 33.26 0.31
CA ARG A 128 15.43 33.38 -0.14
C ARG A 128 15.58 34.16 -1.45
N ARG A 129 14.56 34.15 -2.31
CA ARG A 129 14.46 35.01 -3.49
C ARG A 129 13.94 36.43 -3.16
N GLY A 130 14.25 36.94 -1.95
CA GLY A 130 14.10 38.36 -1.64
C GLY A 130 14.69 39.23 -2.77
N PRO A 131 14.23 40.48 -2.93
CA PRO A 131 14.28 41.20 -4.20
C PRO A 131 15.71 41.41 -4.70
N VAL A 132 16.19 40.47 -5.51
CA VAL A 132 17.45 40.61 -6.27
C VAL A 132 17.38 41.81 -7.22
N THR A 133 16.16 42.28 -7.53
CA THR A 133 15.90 43.45 -8.38
C THR A 133 16.14 44.80 -7.69
N GLN A 134 16.24 44.88 -6.35
CA GLN A 134 16.43 46.17 -5.68
C GLN A 134 17.90 46.58 -5.50
N GLY A 135 18.87 45.70 -5.79
CA GLY A 135 20.29 46.03 -5.72
C GLY A 135 20.82 46.82 -6.93
N ALA A 136 20.12 46.78 -8.07
CA ALA A 136 20.56 47.46 -9.29
C ALA A 136 19.92 48.84 -9.50
N GLU A 137 18.70 49.08 -8.99
CA GLU A 137 18.02 50.38 -9.18
C GLU A 137 18.36 51.44 -8.12
N HIS A 138 18.93 51.05 -6.98
CA HIS A 138 19.09 51.94 -5.82
C HIS A 138 20.55 52.28 -5.48
N LEU A 139 21.42 52.49 -6.47
CA LEU A 139 22.70 53.15 -6.21
C LEU A 139 22.42 54.58 -5.72
N SER A 140 22.84 54.88 -4.49
CA SER A 140 22.87 56.25 -3.98
C SER A 140 23.75 57.13 -4.88
N ALA A 141 23.53 58.45 -4.86
CA ALA A 141 24.28 59.38 -5.71
C ALA A 141 25.80 59.23 -5.55
N GLU A 142 26.26 58.96 -4.33
CA GLU A 142 27.67 58.75 -3.99
C GLU A 142 28.23 57.45 -4.60
N GLU A 143 27.46 56.36 -4.59
CA GLU A 143 27.88 55.09 -5.18
C GLU A 143 28.00 55.17 -6.69
N ARG A 144 27.10 55.93 -7.35
CA ARG A 144 27.17 56.19 -8.80
C ARG A 144 28.42 56.98 -9.18
N GLU A 145 28.76 58.01 -8.41
CA GLU A 145 29.97 58.81 -8.66
C GLU A 145 31.24 57.97 -8.47
N ARG A 146 31.26 57.12 -7.43
CA ARG A 146 32.39 56.21 -7.18
C ARG A 146 32.56 55.18 -8.29
N LEU A 147 31.46 54.64 -8.80
CA LEU A 147 31.47 53.72 -9.93
C LEU A 147 31.98 54.40 -11.22
N ALA A 148 31.53 55.62 -11.49
CA ALA A 148 31.99 56.39 -12.64
C ALA A 148 33.51 56.63 -12.60
N LYS A 149 34.06 57.00 -11.44
CA LYS A 149 35.52 57.16 -11.26
C LYS A 149 36.31 55.87 -11.46
N LEU A 150 35.74 54.72 -11.08
CA LEU A 150 36.40 53.43 -11.27
C LEU A 150 36.40 53.00 -12.74
N LEU A 151 35.28 53.20 -13.45
CA LEU A 151 35.18 52.91 -14.89
C LEU A 151 36.09 53.82 -15.72
N GLU A 152 36.15 55.11 -15.39
CA GLU A 152 37.05 56.08 -16.03
C GLU A 152 38.52 55.70 -15.81
N LYS A 153 38.88 55.28 -14.59
CA LYS A 153 40.23 54.81 -14.26
C LYS A 153 40.63 53.57 -15.07
N GLU A 154 39.72 52.61 -15.26
CA GLU A 154 39.96 51.40 -16.07
C GLU A 154 40.16 51.77 -17.54
N GLN A 155 39.36 52.68 -18.09
CA GLN A 155 39.49 53.16 -19.47
C GLN A 155 40.77 53.97 -19.72
N THR A 156 41.35 54.58 -18.69
CA THR A 156 42.65 55.30 -18.80
C THR A 156 43.87 54.40 -18.62
N HIS A 157 43.69 53.09 -18.38
CA HIS A 157 44.79 52.12 -18.22
C HIS A 157 45.01 51.21 -19.45
N ASP A 158 44.29 51.45 -20.54
CA ASP A 158 44.58 51.00 -21.92
C ASP A 158 45.14 52.18 -22.74
#